data_AF-A0A1E3NJI0-F1
#
_entry.id   AF-A0A1E3NJI0-F1
#
_cell.length_a   1.000
_cell.length_b   1.000
_cell.length_c   1.000
_cell.angle_alpha   90.00
_cell.angle_beta   90.00
_cell.angle_gamma   90.00
#
_symmetry.space_group_name_H-M   'P 1'
#
loop_
_entity.id
_entity.type
_entity.pdbx_description
1 polymer ?
#
loop_
_entity_poly.entity_id
_entity_poly.type
_entity_poly.pdbx_seq_one_letter_code
_entity_poly.pdbx_strand_id
1 'polypeptide(L)'
;MSATMNRILVFGPENYDKIGFVRRLFQVGEIGEEQITRGDTPRDKQGGLIIEDLPLQTKYYKTDVGVFIDEPETNDPQNYVQWIEELSSDEMSELREQIQLLFVLFPGSDGYEEFISGPLDKLNALLDAEHCETHKESLQWDGQILAMDTADASLLAEAQNAIQCVVWRNIELHDDDHDVFGALTTRQHGNGHHQDLARDMDLELRHFEQDLKMNRIAKAAYSVNRSLVNTIKYAKQDQLYLHQFNAGLTAVSFSPDHNKTPIGTVQTSGAEDKNLENLVLSVRNFKENKDFFPVLHKAFFENVYDDQTYIFDAMNYPGSFMAIGDYKVVLDYMNQRPELANTLGFVHVDPEGVMERGSYEKNDMYTLCNIDGIVTLSENMNEQLQKYL
;
A
#
# COMPACT_ATOMS: atom_id res chain seq x y z
N MET A 1 -22.02 20.07 10.81
CA MET A 1 -22.47 19.15 9.76
C MET A 1 -21.30 19.03 8.82
N SER A 2 -20.54 17.94 8.92
CA SER A 2 -19.47 17.66 7.96
C SER A 2 -20.14 17.44 6.61
N ALA A 3 -19.75 18.21 5.59
CA ALA A 3 -20.26 17.99 4.24
C ALA A 3 -19.81 16.59 3.81
N THR A 4 -20.75 15.75 3.40
CA THR A 4 -20.47 14.37 2.98
C THR A 4 -19.49 14.38 1.80
N MET A 5 -18.27 13.91 2.06
CA MET A 5 -17.13 13.86 1.15
C MET A 5 -17.32 12.71 0.16
N ASN A 6 -18.01 12.92 -0.97
CA ASN A 6 -18.11 11.91 -2.04
C ASN A 6 -18.02 12.59 -3.42
N ARG A 7 -16.85 13.14 -3.76
CA ARG A 7 -16.64 13.77 -5.07
C ARG A 7 -15.83 12.87 -6.00
N ILE A 8 -16.24 12.84 -7.26
CA ILE A 8 -15.51 12.20 -8.36
C ILE A 8 -15.07 13.30 -9.32
N LEU A 9 -13.80 13.29 -9.71
CA LEU A 9 -13.27 14.20 -10.72
C LEU A 9 -13.05 13.43 -12.03
N VAL A 10 -13.63 13.91 -13.13
CA VAL A 10 -13.48 13.36 -14.47
C VAL A 10 -12.82 14.40 -15.35
N PHE A 11 -11.55 14.19 -15.64
CA PHE A 11 -10.77 15.02 -16.56
C PHE A 11 -10.61 14.30 -17.89
N GLY A 12 -10.85 14.97 -19.01
CA GLY A 12 -10.71 14.33 -20.31
C GLY A 12 -10.80 15.25 -21.52
N PRO A 13 -10.62 14.70 -22.75
CA PRO A 13 -10.46 15.48 -23.97
C PRO A 13 -11.66 16.41 -24.23
N GLU A 14 -11.42 17.56 -24.87
CA GLU A 14 -12.46 18.55 -25.20
C GLU A 14 -13.62 17.92 -26.01
N ASN A 15 -13.28 17.04 -26.96
CA ASN A 15 -14.25 16.40 -27.87
C ASN A 15 -14.80 15.06 -27.37
N TYR A 16 -14.48 14.66 -26.14
CA TYR A 16 -14.99 13.42 -25.57
C TYR A 16 -16.30 13.69 -24.80
N ASP A 17 -17.29 12.82 -24.98
CA ASP A 17 -18.57 12.91 -24.28
C ASP A 17 -18.42 12.44 -22.82
N LYS A 18 -17.86 13.32 -21.98
CA LYS A 18 -17.59 13.11 -20.55
C LYS A 18 -18.91 12.94 -19.77
N ILE A 19 -19.95 13.72 -20.10
CA ILE A 19 -21.28 13.55 -19.51
C ILE A 19 -21.84 12.17 -19.86
N GLY A 20 -21.76 11.75 -21.11
CA GLY A 20 -22.17 10.40 -21.51
C GLY A 20 -21.34 9.30 -20.85
N PHE A 21 -20.06 9.53 -20.62
CA PHE A 21 -19.21 8.63 -19.83
C PHE A 21 -19.72 8.50 -18.40
N VAL A 22 -19.98 9.61 -17.70
CA VAL A 22 -20.57 9.61 -16.35
C VAL A 22 -21.92 8.88 -16.34
N ARG A 23 -22.79 9.13 -17.32
CA ARG A 23 -24.08 8.42 -17.44
C ARG A 23 -23.91 6.90 -17.51
N ARG A 24 -23.01 6.43 -18.37
CA ARG A 24 -22.71 5.00 -18.53
C ARG A 24 -22.07 4.41 -17.27
N LEU A 25 -21.18 5.18 -16.65
CA LEU A 25 -20.45 4.80 -15.46
C LEU A 25 -21.38 4.55 -14.27
N PHE A 26 -22.35 5.43 -14.05
CA PHE A 26 -23.36 5.32 -12.98
C PHE A 26 -24.63 4.57 -13.38
N GLN A 27 -24.74 4.12 -14.63
CA GLN A 27 -25.92 3.46 -15.19
C GLN A 27 -27.21 4.27 -15.00
N VAL A 28 -27.08 5.60 -15.02
CA VAL A 28 -28.21 6.52 -14.92
C VAL A 28 -28.77 6.83 -16.30
N GLY A 29 -30.07 7.18 -16.34
CA GLY A 29 -30.78 7.58 -17.55
C GLY A 29 -30.26 8.90 -18.11
N GLU A 30 -31.09 9.92 -18.15
CA GLU A 30 -30.65 11.29 -18.47
C GLU A 30 -30.26 12.02 -17.19
N ILE A 31 -29.19 12.82 -17.27
CA ILE A 31 -28.82 13.77 -16.21
C ILE A 31 -29.53 15.07 -16.57
N GLY A 32 -30.42 15.54 -15.70
CA GLY A 32 -31.20 16.75 -15.94
C GLY A 32 -30.32 18.00 -15.92
N GLU A 33 -30.67 19.02 -16.71
CA GLU A 33 -29.94 20.31 -16.71
C GLU A 33 -29.97 20.99 -15.33
N GLU A 34 -30.98 20.69 -14.50
CA GLU A 34 -31.08 21.14 -13.11
C GLU A 34 -30.02 20.53 -12.18
N GLN A 35 -29.45 19.39 -12.55
CA GLN A 35 -28.37 18.74 -11.80
C GLN A 35 -26.99 19.27 -12.20
N ILE A 36 -26.90 20.00 -13.33
CA ILE A 36 -25.65 20.49 -13.89
C ILE A 36 -25.47 21.96 -13.53
N THR A 37 -24.52 22.22 -12.63
CA THR A 37 -24.02 23.57 -12.42
C THR A 37 -22.89 23.85 -13.41
N ARG A 38 -23.02 24.93 -14.18
CA ARG A 38 -21.99 25.40 -15.10
C ARG A 38 -21.33 26.64 -14.53
N GLY A 39 -19.99 26.67 -14.53
CA GLY A 39 -19.25 27.90 -14.30
C GLY A 39 -19.36 28.87 -15.49
N ASP A 40 -18.33 29.68 -15.69
CA ASP A 40 -18.23 30.62 -16.81
C ASP A 40 -17.94 29.93 -18.17
N THR A 41 -17.98 28.61 -18.22
CA THR A 41 -17.66 27.83 -19.42
C THR A 41 -18.73 27.96 -20.51
N PRO A 42 -18.35 28.14 -21.79
CA PRO A 42 -19.28 28.06 -22.93
C PRO A 42 -20.12 26.77 -22.94
N ARG A 43 -21.37 26.86 -23.42
CA ARG A 43 -22.32 25.72 -23.42
C ARG A 43 -21.89 24.53 -24.25
N ASP A 44 -21.07 24.76 -25.26
CA ASP A 44 -20.51 23.78 -26.19
C ASP A 44 -19.31 23.03 -25.62
N LYS A 45 -18.75 23.50 -24.50
CA LYS A 45 -17.65 22.87 -23.78
C LYS A 45 -18.16 22.07 -22.58
N GLN A 46 -17.39 21.04 -22.20
CA GLN A 46 -17.70 20.18 -21.05
C GLN A 46 -16.75 20.40 -19.86
N GLY A 47 -15.83 21.38 -19.94
CA GLY A 47 -14.96 21.78 -18.84
C GLY A 47 -15.68 22.59 -17.76
N GLY A 48 -15.22 22.49 -16.50
CA GLY A 48 -15.78 23.24 -15.37
C GLY A 48 -17.27 22.98 -15.10
N LEU A 49 -17.74 21.74 -15.31
CA LEU A 49 -19.10 21.34 -14.96
C LEU A 49 -19.12 20.63 -13.61
N ILE A 50 -20.18 20.86 -12.83
CA ILE A 50 -20.43 20.15 -11.59
C ILE A 50 -21.79 19.48 -11.71
N ILE A 51 -21.81 18.15 -11.59
CA ILE A 51 -23.04 17.36 -11.53
C ILE A 51 -23.29 17.00 -10.08
N GLU A 52 -24.36 17.51 -9.51
CA GLU A 52 -24.75 17.24 -8.12
C GLU A 52 -25.80 16.13 -8.04
N ASP A 53 -25.90 15.54 -6.85
CA ASP A 53 -26.94 14.58 -6.48
C ASP A 53 -27.05 13.39 -7.45
N LEU A 54 -25.90 12.86 -7.90
CA LEU A 54 -25.89 11.71 -8.79
C LEU A 54 -26.08 10.43 -7.96
N PRO A 55 -27.17 9.67 -8.15
CA PRO A 55 -27.45 8.53 -7.32
C PRO A 55 -26.49 7.39 -7.65
N LEU A 56 -25.75 6.95 -6.64
CA LEU A 56 -24.95 5.75 -6.66
C LEU A 56 -25.65 4.68 -5.83
N GLN A 57 -26.14 3.66 -6.53
CA GLN A 57 -26.80 2.51 -5.92
C GLN A 57 -25.99 1.25 -6.14
N THR A 58 -25.62 0.59 -5.04
CA THR A 58 -25.09 -0.77 -5.06
C THR A 58 -26.13 -1.74 -4.50
N LYS A 59 -25.76 -3.03 -4.41
CA LYS A 59 -26.56 -4.03 -3.71
C LYS A 59 -26.71 -3.70 -2.21
N TYR A 60 -25.75 -3.00 -1.63
CA TYR A 60 -25.61 -2.87 -0.17
C TYR A 60 -26.05 -1.52 0.36
N TYR A 61 -25.95 -0.44 -0.43
CA TYR A 61 -26.32 0.91 0.01
C TYR A 61 -26.70 1.81 -1.17
N LYS A 62 -27.18 3.00 -0.81
CA LYS A 62 -27.48 4.11 -1.71
C LYS A 62 -26.82 5.37 -1.15
N THR A 63 -26.14 6.11 -1.99
CA THR A 63 -25.61 7.44 -1.66
C THR A 63 -25.72 8.32 -2.89
N ASP A 64 -25.64 9.62 -2.69
CA ASP A 64 -25.46 10.57 -3.76
C ASP A 64 -23.98 10.96 -3.84
N VAL A 65 -23.50 11.19 -5.06
CA VAL A 65 -22.13 11.64 -5.33
C VAL A 65 -22.15 12.89 -6.19
N GLY A 66 -21.18 13.76 -5.96
CA GLY A 66 -20.92 14.90 -6.82
C GLY A 66 -19.86 14.54 -7.86
N VAL A 67 -20.05 14.94 -9.12
CA VAL A 67 -19.08 14.73 -10.19
C VAL A 67 -18.61 16.06 -10.74
N PHE A 68 -17.31 16.34 -10.59
CA PHE A 68 -16.62 17.43 -11.26
C PHE A 68 -16.17 16.93 -12.64
N ILE A 69 -16.48 17.68 -13.69
CA ILE A 69 -16.00 17.39 -15.04
C ILE A 69 -15.13 18.55 -15.49
N ASP A 70 -13.95 18.21 -15.96
CA ASP A 70 -12.99 19.17 -16.44
C ASP A 70 -12.31 18.72 -17.75
N GLU A 71 -11.64 19.65 -18.43
CA GLU A 71 -10.97 19.38 -19.70
C GLU A 71 -9.71 20.24 -19.89
N PRO A 72 -8.71 19.74 -20.62
CA PRO A 72 -7.52 20.53 -20.90
C PRO A 72 -7.85 21.63 -21.92
N GLU A 73 -7.04 22.70 -21.94
CA GLU A 73 -7.19 23.77 -22.95
C GLU A 73 -7.09 23.23 -24.39
N THR A 74 -6.20 22.27 -24.60
CA THR A 74 -6.09 21.51 -25.85
C THR A 74 -5.82 20.05 -25.54
N ASN A 75 -6.04 19.16 -26.50
CA ASN A 75 -5.75 17.75 -26.27
C ASN A 75 -4.24 17.44 -26.17
N ASP A 76 -3.31 18.38 -26.36
CA ASP A 76 -1.86 18.13 -26.28
C ASP A 76 -1.45 17.52 -24.91
N PRO A 77 -0.61 16.46 -24.87
CA PRO A 77 -0.16 15.84 -23.62
C PRO A 77 0.39 16.83 -22.59
N GLN A 78 1.03 17.91 -23.01
CA GLN A 78 1.58 18.91 -22.09
C GLN A 78 0.49 19.63 -21.29
N ASN A 79 -0.72 19.79 -21.84
CA ASN A 79 -1.84 20.37 -21.10
C ASN A 79 -2.39 19.41 -20.04
N TYR A 80 -2.30 18.10 -20.26
CA TYR A 80 -2.62 17.12 -19.21
C TYR A 80 -1.62 17.22 -18.06
N VAL A 81 -0.32 17.31 -18.38
CA VAL A 81 0.72 17.50 -17.36
C VAL A 81 0.50 18.78 -16.58
N GLN A 82 0.26 19.90 -17.28
CA GLN A 82 0.00 21.20 -16.65
C GLN A 82 -1.22 21.14 -15.72
N TRP A 83 -2.30 20.49 -16.15
CA TRP A 83 -3.49 20.32 -15.32
C TRP A 83 -3.22 19.46 -14.08
N ILE A 84 -2.44 18.37 -14.21
CA ILE A 84 -2.04 17.56 -13.05
C ILE A 84 -1.16 18.37 -12.09
N GLU A 85 -0.26 19.21 -12.62
CA GLU A 85 0.59 20.10 -11.81
C GLU A 85 -0.23 21.18 -11.10
N GLU A 86 -1.24 21.74 -11.76
CA GLU A 86 -2.21 22.67 -11.15
C GLU A 86 -3.02 21.96 -10.06
N LEU A 87 -3.56 20.76 -10.35
CA LEU A 87 -4.25 19.95 -9.36
C LEU A 87 -3.33 19.55 -8.20
N SER A 88 -2.01 19.55 -8.37
CA SER A 88 -1.03 19.27 -7.31
C SER A 88 -0.61 20.51 -6.51
N SER A 89 -1.10 21.70 -6.85
CA SER A 89 -0.70 22.95 -6.18
C SER A 89 -1.33 23.08 -4.78
N ASP A 90 -0.73 23.89 -3.91
CA ASP A 90 -1.24 24.09 -2.55
C ASP A 90 -2.67 24.68 -2.57
N GLU A 91 -2.98 25.51 -3.56
CA GLU A 91 -4.29 26.13 -3.75
C GLU A 91 -5.41 25.11 -4.02
N MET A 92 -5.08 23.93 -4.54
CA MET A 92 -6.04 22.85 -4.84
C MET A 92 -6.20 21.82 -3.71
N SER A 93 -5.56 22.03 -2.55
CA SER A 93 -5.62 21.11 -1.40
C SER A 93 -7.05 20.83 -0.92
N GLU A 94 -7.88 21.86 -0.76
CA GLU A 94 -9.29 21.69 -0.34
C GLU A 94 -10.13 20.88 -1.34
N LEU A 95 -9.80 20.96 -2.63
CA LEU A 95 -10.45 20.17 -3.67
C LEU A 95 -9.99 18.70 -3.59
N ARG A 96 -8.67 18.48 -3.48
CA ARG A 96 -8.08 17.13 -3.36
C ARG A 96 -8.64 16.35 -2.17
N GLU A 97 -8.85 17.02 -1.03
CA GLU A 97 -9.43 16.41 0.18
C GLU A 97 -10.86 15.87 -0.07
N GLN A 98 -11.60 16.45 -1.01
CA GLN A 98 -12.99 16.03 -1.30
C GLN A 98 -13.09 14.95 -2.37
N ILE A 99 -12.04 14.78 -3.18
CA ILE A 99 -12.01 13.81 -4.27
C ILE A 99 -11.72 12.43 -3.70
N GLN A 100 -12.51 11.44 -4.10
CA GLN A 100 -12.28 10.03 -3.78
C GLN A 100 -11.93 9.22 -5.02
N LEU A 101 -12.32 9.70 -6.20
CA LEU A 101 -12.05 9.02 -7.45
C LEU A 101 -11.69 10.04 -8.52
N LEU A 102 -10.53 9.87 -9.13
CA LEU A 102 -10.03 10.70 -10.22
C LEU A 102 -9.93 9.86 -11.49
N PHE A 103 -10.70 10.22 -12.52
CA PHE A 103 -10.57 9.69 -13.87
C PHE A 103 -9.79 10.66 -14.75
N VAL A 104 -8.70 10.19 -15.36
CA VAL A 104 -7.90 10.91 -16.34
C VAL A 104 -8.06 10.21 -17.68
N LEU A 105 -9.01 10.69 -18.48
CA LEU A 105 -9.31 10.16 -19.80
C LEU A 105 -8.39 10.80 -20.83
N PHE A 106 -7.74 10.03 -21.70
CA PHE A 106 -6.86 10.58 -22.73
C PHE A 106 -7.19 9.99 -24.12
N PRO A 107 -6.87 10.71 -25.21
CA PRO A 107 -7.03 10.17 -26.55
C PRO A 107 -6.00 9.06 -26.78
N GLY A 108 -6.43 7.92 -27.34
CA GLY A 108 -5.61 6.71 -27.58
C GLY A 108 -4.51 6.81 -28.62
N SER A 109 -3.90 7.99 -28.75
CA SER A 109 -2.68 8.19 -29.53
C SER A 109 -1.45 7.74 -28.73
N ASP A 110 -0.51 7.11 -29.43
CA ASP A 110 0.77 6.67 -28.87
C ASP A 110 1.46 7.80 -28.09
N GLY A 111 1.79 7.53 -26.81
CA GLY A 111 2.68 8.36 -26.00
C GLY A 111 2.05 9.10 -24.81
N TYR A 112 0.72 9.28 -24.75
CA TYR A 112 0.10 10.02 -23.63
C TYR A 112 0.44 9.43 -22.27
N GLU A 113 0.42 8.10 -22.17
CA GLU A 113 0.77 7.35 -20.96
C GLU A 113 2.18 7.68 -20.44
N GLU A 114 3.16 7.82 -21.33
CA GLU A 114 4.54 8.17 -20.96
C GLU A 114 4.62 9.60 -20.42
N PHE A 115 3.83 10.52 -20.98
CA PHE A 115 3.80 11.92 -20.53
C PHE A 115 3.12 12.10 -19.17
N ILE A 116 2.00 11.42 -18.94
CA ILE A 116 1.17 11.66 -17.75
C ILE A 116 1.55 10.78 -16.55
N SER A 117 2.19 9.62 -16.76
CA SER A 117 2.50 8.68 -15.67
C SER A 117 3.36 9.29 -14.56
N GLY A 118 4.45 10.00 -14.90
CA GLY A 118 5.31 10.65 -13.92
C GLY A 118 4.59 11.72 -13.08
N PRO A 119 3.85 12.66 -13.68
CA PRO A 119 2.99 13.60 -12.96
C PRO A 119 1.93 12.93 -12.09
N LEU A 120 1.26 11.87 -12.56
CA LEU A 120 0.27 11.14 -11.78
C LEU A 120 0.88 10.42 -10.58
N ASP A 121 2.07 9.82 -10.73
CA ASP A 121 2.82 9.21 -9.61
C ASP A 121 3.10 10.25 -8.51
N LYS A 122 3.47 11.48 -8.90
CA LYS A 122 3.70 12.58 -7.96
C LYS A 122 2.41 13.03 -7.27
N LEU A 123 1.32 13.18 -8.02
CA LEU A 123 0.02 13.53 -7.46
C LEU A 123 -0.45 12.46 -6.46
N ASN A 124 -0.30 11.18 -6.79
CA ASN A 124 -0.66 10.10 -5.87
C ASN A 124 0.17 10.16 -4.58
N ALA A 125 1.49 10.37 -4.67
CA ALA A 125 2.34 10.52 -3.49
C ALA A 125 1.98 11.75 -2.64
N LEU A 126 1.57 12.85 -3.28
CA LEU A 126 1.06 14.04 -2.60
C LEU A 126 -0.24 13.73 -1.84
N LEU A 127 -1.21 13.09 -2.49
CA LEU A 127 -2.47 12.68 -1.86
C LEU A 127 -2.22 11.77 -0.64
N ASP A 128 -1.31 10.80 -0.77
CA ASP A 128 -0.93 9.93 0.35
C ASP A 128 -0.32 10.74 1.51
N ALA A 129 0.57 11.69 1.22
CA ALA A 129 1.18 12.55 2.23
C ALA A 129 0.16 13.45 2.95
N GLU A 130 -0.70 14.14 2.20
CA GLU A 130 -1.76 15.00 2.74
C GLU A 130 -2.74 14.21 3.59
N HIS A 131 -3.14 13.02 3.11
CA HIS A 131 -4.03 12.16 3.88
C HIS A 131 -3.38 11.70 5.20
N CYS A 132 -2.10 11.33 5.21
CA CYS A 132 -1.38 10.96 6.44
C CYS A 132 -1.28 12.13 7.44
N GLU A 133 -1.10 13.36 6.95
CA GLU A 133 -1.03 14.55 7.80
C GLU A 133 -2.38 14.82 8.49
N THR A 134 -3.48 14.64 7.77
CA THR A 134 -4.84 14.84 8.28
C THR A 134 -5.32 13.66 9.14
N HIS A 135 -5.01 12.43 8.75
CA HIS A 135 -5.48 11.18 9.36
C HIS A 135 -4.31 10.40 9.94
N LYS A 136 -3.92 10.74 11.18
CA LYS A 136 -2.73 10.22 11.88
C LYS A 136 -2.61 8.69 12.00
N GLU A 137 -3.70 7.96 11.75
CA GLU A 137 -3.78 6.50 11.85
C GLU A 137 -3.82 5.82 10.47
N SER A 138 -3.98 6.59 9.39
CA SER A 138 -3.97 6.07 8.02
C SER A 138 -2.60 6.31 7.38
N LEU A 139 -2.10 5.28 6.69
CA LEU A 139 -0.81 5.33 5.99
C LEU A 139 -0.94 5.73 4.52
N GLN A 140 -2.15 5.92 4.00
CA GLN A 140 -2.39 6.15 2.57
C GLN A 140 -3.74 6.84 2.32
N TRP A 141 -3.82 7.59 1.23
CA TRP A 141 -5.08 8.12 0.73
C TRP A 141 -6.01 6.96 0.32
N ASP A 142 -7.28 7.07 0.68
CA ASP A 142 -8.30 6.03 0.55
C ASP A 142 -9.00 6.05 -0.82
N GLY A 143 -8.77 7.09 -1.62
CA GLY A 143 -9.27 7.23 -2.98
C GLY A 143 -8.49 6.46 -4.06
N GLN A 144 -8.86 6.69 -5.32
CA GLN A 144 -8.26 6.02 -6.47
C GLN A 144 -8.09 6.96 -7.68
N ILE A 145 -7.01 6.76 -8.43
CA ILE A 145 -6.75 7.41 -9.72
C ILE A 145 -6.83 6.35 -10.83
N LEU A 146 -7.54 6.67 -11.91
CA LEU A 146 -7.70 5.82 -13.08
C LEU A 146 -7.37 6.62 -14.34
N ALA A 147 -6.28 6.25 -15.00
CA ALA A 147 -5.91 6.81 -16.29
C ALA A 147 -6.42 5.89 -17.41
N MET A 148 -7.25 6.40 -18.31
CA MET A 148 -7.98 5.58 -19.29
C MET A 148 -7.85 6.10 -20.70
N ASP A 149 -7.57 5.18 -21.63
CA ASP A 149 -7.68 5.46 -23.06
C ASP A 149 -9.16 5.50 -23.47
N THR A 150 -9.59 6.65 -24.00
CA THR A 150 -10.95 6.86 -24.51
C THR A 150 -11.34 5.95 -25.68
N ALA A 151 -10.38 5.36 -26.39
CA ALA A 151 -10.61 4.40 -27.45
C ALA A 151 -10.84 2.97 -26.94
N ASP A 152 -10.44 2.66 -25.70
CA ASP A 152 -10.57 1.33 -25.13
C ASP A 152 -11.89 1.17 -24.36
N ALA A 153 -12.88 0.60 -25.04
CA ALA A 153 -14.21 0.34 -24.47
C ALA A 153 -14.18 -0.66 -23.30
N SER A 154 -13.13 -1.48 -23.15
CA SER A 154 -13.04 -2.45 -22.05
C SER A 154 -12.82 -1.78 -20.69
N LEU A 155 -12.21 -0.58 -20.69
CA LEU A 155 -11.90 0.17 -19.47
C LEU A 155 -13.17 0.68 -18.76
N LEU A 156 -14.31 0.81 -19.46
CA LEU A 156 -15.56 1.22 -18.81
C LEU A 156 -16.02 0.22 -17.74
N ALA A 157 -15.83 -1.08 -17.97
CA ALA A 157 -16.16 -2.11 -16.97
C ALA A 157 -15.24 -2.03 -15.76
N GLU A 158 -13.97 -1.70 -15.98
CA GLU A 158 -12.98 -1.48 -14.92
C GLU A 158 -13.33 -0.24 -14.08
N ALA A 159 -13.71 0.86 -14.72
CA ALA A 159 -14.19 2.07 -14.06
C ALA A 159 -15.44 1.81 -13.19
N GLN A 160 -16.39 1.01 -13.68
CA GLN A 160 -17.57 0.63 -12.92
C GLN A 160 -17.22 -0.20 -11.68
N ASN A 161 -16.24 -1.10 -11.77
CA ASN A 161 -15.77 -1.88 -10.64
C ASN A 161 -15.07 -1.02 -9.58
N ALA A 162 -14.25 -0.05 -10.02
CA ALA A 162 -13.55 0.86 -9.12
C ALA A 162 -14.51 1.69 -8.24
N ILE A 163 -15.59 2.21 -8.83
CA ILE A 163 -16.62 2.95 -8.08
C ILE A 163 -17.24 2.09 -6.98
N GLN A 164 -17.52 0.83 -7.26
CA GLN A 164 -18.09 -0.07 -6.25
C GLN A 164 -17.15 -0.29 -5.07
N CYS A 165 -15.83 -0.25 -5.29
CA CYS A 165 -14.81 -0.48 -4.27
C CYS A 165 -14.61 0.74 -3.37
N VAL A 166 -14.45 1.94 -3.97
CA VAL A 166 -14.22 3.19 -3.23
C VAL A 166 -15.34 3.45 -2.24
N VAL A 167 -16.59 3.27 -2.70
CA VAL A 167 -17.74 3.68 -1.89
C VAL A 167 -18.13 2.64 -0.82
N TRP A 168 -17.61 1.41 -0.89
CA TRP A 168 -17.75 0.44 0.22
C TRP A 168 -16.93 0.85 1.45
N ARG A 169 -15.78 1.53 1.26
CA ARG A 169 -14.86 1.93 2.36
C ARG A 169 -15.41 3.06 3.23
N ASN A 170 -16.14 4.01 2.65
CA ASN A 170 -16.76 5.13 3.39
C ASN A 170 -17.80 4.68 4.44
N ILE A 171 -18.24 3.42 4.38
CA ILE A 171 -19.21 2.86 5.32
C ILE A 171 -18.50 2.31 6.57
N GLU A 172 -17.30 1.75 6.43
CA GLU A 172 -16.55 1.20 7.58
C GLU A 172 -16.00 2.29 8.50
N LEU A 173 -15.67 3.47 7.97
CA LEU A 173 -15.10 4.59 8.75
C LEU A 173 -16.11 5.38 9.61
N HIS A 174 -17.41 5.07 9.53
CA HIS A 174 -18.45 5.78 10.29
C HIS A 174 -18.90 5.09 11.59
N ASP A 175 -18.34 3.93 11.94
CA ASP A 175 -18.73 3.17 13.15
C ASP A 175 -17.78 3.34 14.36
N ASP A 176 -16.62 4.01 14.22
CA ASP A 176 -15.60 4.11 15.28
C ASP A 176 -15.37 5.55 15.79
N ASP A 177 -16.29 6.07 16.60
CA ASP A 177 -16.08 7.29 17.41
C ASP A 177 -15.75 6.89 18.87
N HIS A 178 -14.47 6.83 19.25
CA HIS A 178 -14.02 7.05 20.64
C HIS A 178 -12.54 7.52 20.74
N ASP A 179 -12.39 8.79 21.13
CA ASP A 179 -11.17 9.51 21.52
C ASP A 179 -10.24 8.77 22.51
N VAL A 180 -8.91 9.01 22.43
CA VAL A 180 -8.06 9.49 23.56
C VAL A 180 -6.59 9.80 23.14
N PHE A 181 -6.25 11.11 23.20
CA PHE A 181 -4.97 11.78 23.57
C PHE A 181 -3.74 11.94 22.63
N GLY A 182 -3.35 13.21 22.45
CA GLY A 182 -1.99 13.71 22.11
C GLY A 182 -1.07 13.85 23.35
N ALA A 183 0.15 14.39 23.34
CA ALA A 183 0.97 15.15 22.38
C ALA A 183 2.44 15.24 22.90
N LEU A 184 3.36 15.80 22.08
CA LEU A 184 4.54 16.67 22.39
C LEU A 184 5.99 16.21 22.05
N THR A 185 6.54 16.92 21.04
CA THR A 185 7.81 17.74 20.97
C THR A 185 9.23 17.16 20.77
N THR A 186 9.79 17.45 19.58
CA THR A 186 11.01 18.24 19.20
C THR A 186 12.33 18.23 20.02
N ARG A 187 13.47 17.90 19.37
CA ARG A 187 14.61 18.82 18.98
C ARG A 187 15.89 18.11 18.46
N GLN A 188 16.40 18.60 17.31
CA GLN A 188 17.78 18.94 16.85
C GLN A 188 19.03 18.39 17.58
N HIS A 189 20.21 18.05 16.98
CA HIS A 189 21.03 18.63 15.89
C HIS A 189 22.23 17.70 15.51
N GLY A 190 22.80 17.84 14.30
CA GLY A 190 24.28 17.94 14.13
C GLY A 190 24.97 17.09 13.02
N ASN A 191 25.40 17.79 11.94
CA ASN A 191 26.62 17.68 11.06
C ASN A 191 27.31 16.31 10.83
N GLY A 192 27.85 15.93 9.66
CA GLY A 192 28.20 16.61 8.41
C GLY A 192 29.55 16.05 7.89
N HIS A 193 29.60 15.60 6.63
CA HIS A 193 30.75 15.51 5.69
C HIS A 193 30.64 14.28 4.78
N HIS A 194 30.50 14.47 3.46
CA HIS A 194 31.10 13.67 2.38
C HIS A 194 30.59 14.19 1.03
N GLN A 195 31.39 14.98 0.30
CA GLN A 195 30.96 15.63 -0.96
C GLN A 195 31.69 15.17 -2.23
N ASP A 196 32.67 14.26 -2.16
CA ASP A 196 33.47 13.92 -3.37
C ASP A 196 33.18 12.52 -3.97
N LEU A 197 32.28 11.72 -3.37
CA LEU A 197 31.83 10.42 -3.92
C LEU A 197 30.50 10.50 -4.69
N ALA A 198 29.76 11.61 -4.56
CA ALA A 198 28.42 11.78 -5.14
C ALA A 198 28.43 12.05 -6.65
N ARG A 199 29.59 12.40 -7.23
CA ARG A 199 29.66 12.88 -8.62
C ARG A 199 29.79 11.78 -9.67
N ASP A 200 30.40 10.64 -9.32
CA ASP A 200 30.57 9.52 -10.24
C ASP A 200 29.37 8.56 -10.20
N MET A 201 28.65 8.47 -9.07
CA MET A 201 27.42 7.69 -8.91
C MET A 201 26.23 8.29 -9.68
N ASP A 202 26.23 9.61 -9.88
CA ASP A 202 25.16 10.38 -10.51
C ASP A 202 25.13 10.25 -12.06
N LEU A 203 26.20 9.70 -12.65
CA LEU A 203 26.31 9.43 -14.09
C LEU A 203 25.87 8.00 -14.44
N GLU A 204 26.12 7.01 -13.57
CA GLU A 204 25.61 5.63 -13.73
C GLU A 204 24.11 5.52 -13.41
N LEU A 205 23.61 6.29 -12.43
CA LEU A 205 22.18 6.39 -12.12
C LEU A 205 21.35 6.92 -13.30
N ARG A 206 21.87 7.89 -14.06
CA ARG A 206 21.16 8.45 -15.21
C ARG A 206 21.01 7.49 -16.39
N HIS A 207 21.99 6.60 -16.59
CA HIS A 207 21.90 5.55 -17.61
C HIS A 207 20.95 4.41 -17.20
N PHE A 208 20.92 4.05 -15.91
CA PHE A 208 19.98 3.07 -15.35
C PHE A 208 18.52 3.59 -15.30
N GLU A 209 18.32 4.88 -15.04
CA GLU A 209 17.01 5.54 -15.11
C GLU A 209 16.45 5.64 -16.53
N GLN A 210 17.30 5.75 -17.57
CA GLN A 210 16.85 5.73 -18.96
C GLN A 210 16.38 4.32 -19.39
N ASP A 211 17.04 3.26 -18.93
CA ASP A 211 16.62 1.88 -19.22
C ASP A 211 15.38 1.44 -18.41
N LEU A 212 15.15 2.03 -17.22
CA LEU A 212 13.91 1.89 -16.43
C LEU A 212 12.70 2.60 -17.04
N LYS A 213 12.93 3.71 -17.77
CA LYS A 213 11.85 4.45 -18.47
C LYS A 213 11.33 3.70 -19.69
N MET A 214 12.21 3.04 -20.45
CA MET A 214 11.82 2.37 -21.70
C MET A 214 11.04 1.06 -21.51
N ASN A 215 11.05 0.44 -20.32
CA ASN A 215 10.32 -0.80 -20.04
C ASN A 215 8.96 -0.61 -19.31
N ARG A 216 8.59 0.64 -18.98
CA ARG A 216 7.28 0.98 -18.37
C ARG A 216 6.13 1.06 -19.38
N ILE A 217 6.40 1.03 -20.69
CA ILE A 217 5.47 1.44 -21.76
C ILE A 217 4.74 0.26 -22.44
N ALA A 218 4.91 -0.98 -21.99
CA ALA A 218 4.28 -2.11 -22.68
C ALA A 218 3.46 -3.02 -21.76
N LYS A 219 2.24 -2.55 -21.45
CA LYS A 219 0.95 -3.25 -21.68
C LYS A 219 0.04 -3.38 -20.46
N ALA A 220 -1.01 -2.56 -20.56
CA ALA A 220 -2.42 -2.82 -20.25
C ALA A 220 -2.89 -2.50 -18.82
N ALA A 221 -3.67 -1.41 -18.76
CA ALA A 221 -4.45 -0.90 -17.63
C ALA A 221 -3.64 -0.41 -16.43
N TYR A 222 -3.28 0.88 -16.42
CA TYR A 222 -3.00 1.60 -15.17
C TYR A 222 -4.31 1.81 -14.40
N SER A 223 -4.89 0.71 -13.93
CA SER A 223 -5.59 0.70 -12.66
C SER A 223 -4.63 0.12 -11.63
N VAL A 224 -4.33 0.89 -10.59
CA VAL A 224 -4.01 0.23 -9.33
C VAL A 224 -5.36 -0.16 -8.75
N ASN A 225 -5.92 -1.27 -9.21
CA ASN A 225 -7.13 -1.83 -8.59
C ASN A 225 -6.75 -2.41 -7.23
N ARG A 226 -6.64 -1.55 -6.22
CA ARG A 226 -6.22 -1.88 -4.84
C ARG A 226 -7.22 -2.83 -4.11
N SER A 227 -8.30 -3.27 -4.76
CA SER A 227 -9.38 -4.09 -4.19
C SER A 227 -9.29 -5.59 -4.48
N LEU A 228 -8.43 -6.02 -5.41
CA LEU A 228 -8.19 -7.45 -5.70
C LEU A 228 -6.85 -7.88 -5.15
N VAL A 229 -6.65 -7.71 -3.84
CA VAL A 229 -5.50 -8.31 -3.17
C VAL A 229 -5.72 -9.82 -3.13
N ASN A 230 -5.11 -10.52 -4.08
CA ASN A 230 -5.16 -11.97 -4.11
C ASN A 230 -4.34 -12.51 -2.94
N THR A 231 -5.05 -13.04 -1.93
CA THR A 231 -4.43 -13.61 -0.74
C THR A 231 -4.39 -15.12 -0.86
N ILE A 232 -3.19 -15.69 -0.81
CA ILE A 232 -3.01 -17.14 -0.80
C ILE A 232 -2.16 -17.57 0.38
N LYS A 233 -2.41 -18.78 0.89
CA LYS A 233 -1.56 -19.39 1.90
C LYS A 233 -0.24 -19.81 1.28
N TYR A 234 0.89 -19.52 1.93
CA TYR A 234 2.19 -19.82 1.37
C TYR A 234 2.47 -21.32 1.37
N ALA A 235 2.76 -21.89 0.20
CA ALA A 235 2.85 -23.34 0.04
C ALA A 235 4.06 -23.98 0.75
N LYS A 236 5.13 -23.22 1.01
CA LYS A 236 6.35 -23.74 1.65
C LYS A 236 6.32 -23.63 3.18
N GLN A 237 5.46 -22.76 3.72
CA GLN A 237 5.29 -22.56 5.16
C GLN A 237 3.86 -22.10 5.45
N ASP A 238 3.15 -22.90 6.23
CA ASP A 238 1.72 -22.77 6.48
C ASP A 238 1.35 -21.65 7.47
N GLN A 239 2.33 -21.01 8.10
CA GLN A 239 2.11 -19.85 8.96
C GLN A 239 1.99 -18.53 8.18
N LEU A 240 2.38 -18.54 6.90
CA LEU A 240 2.49 -17.32 6.11
C LEU A 240 1.40 -17.24 5.03
N TYR A 241 1.05 -16.00 4.71
CA TYR A 241 0.15 -15.61 3.64
C TYR A 241 0.89 -14.67 2.69
N LEU A 242 0.56 -14.80 1.41
CA LEU A 242 1.04 -13.96 0.33
C LEU A 242 -0.12 -13.09 -0.15
N HIS A 243 0.04 -11.78 -0.05
CA HIS A 243 -0.93 -10.77 -0.47
C HIS A 243 -0.42 -10.08 -1.73
N GLN A 244 -0.93 -10.52 -2.88
CA GLN A 244 -0.52 -9.98 -4.17
C GLN A 244 -1.29 -8.69 -4.45
N PHE A 245 -0.60 -7.56 -4.38
CA PHE A 245 -1.17 -6.25 -4.72
C PHE A 245 -1.16 -6.01 -6.23
N ASN A 246 -0.10 -6.46 -6.91
CA ASN A 246 0.02 -6.43 -8.36
C ASN A 246 0.99 -7.51 -8.85
N ALA A 247 1.22 -7.59 -10.17
CA ALA A 247 2.09 -8.60 -10.78
C ALA A 247 3.56 -8.53 -10.34
N GLY A 248 4.00 -7.42 -9.75
CA GLY A 248 5.39 -7.19 -9.34
C GLY A 248 5.59 -7.02 -7.84
N LEU A 249 4.52 -6.97 -7.04
CA LEU A 249 4.60 -6.71 -5.60
C LEU A 249 3.64 -7.62 -4.83
N THR A 250 4.23 -8.42 -3.95
CA THR A 250 3.51 -9.30 -3.03
C THR A 250 3.99 -9.06 -1.60
N ALA A 251 3.10 -8.74 -0.67
CA ALA A 251 3.43 -8.74 0.75
C ALA A 251 3.39 -10.15 1.31
N VAL A 252 4.25 -10.41 2.29
CA VAL A 252 4.26 -11.64 3.08
C VAL A 252 3.81 -11.27 4.50
N SER A 253 2.90 -12.04 5.08
CA SER A 253 2.33 -11.77 6.40
C SER A 253 2.07 -13.06 7.17
N PHE A 254 2.00 -12.97 8.51
CA PHE A 254 1.46 -14.04 9.37
C PHE A 254 -0.07 -14.02 9.45
N SER A 255 -0.71 -12.95 8.96
CA SER A 255 -2.17 -12.80 8.98
C SER A 255 -2.79 -13.11 7.62
N PRO A 256 -3.98 -13.75 7.57
CA PRO A 256 -4.77 -13.83 6.35
C PRO A 256 -5.35 -12.47 5.91
N ASP A 257 -5.38 -11.47 6.79
CA ASP A 257 -5.83 -10.12 6.49
C ASP A 257 -4.67 -9.27 5.95
N HIS A 258 -4.86 -8.72 4.74
CA HIS A 258 -3.86 -7.94 4.01
C HIS A 258 -3.63 -6.53 4.58
N ASN A 259 -4.54 -6.05 5.44
CA ASN A 259 -4.39 -4.75 6.11
C ASN A 259 -3.47 -4.82 7.34
N LYS A 260 -3.12 -6.04 7.77
CA LYS A 260 -2.25 -6.28 8.93
C LYS A 260 -0.79 -6.08 8.55
N THR A 261 0.03 -5.69 9.53
CA THR A 261 1.44 -5.38 9.29
C THR A 261 2.17 -6.56 8.64
N PRO A 262 2.66 -6.42 7.40
CA PRO A 262 3.36 -7.51 6.72
C PRO A 262 4.78 -7.66 7.29
N ILE A 263 5.33 -8.86 7.24
CA ILE A 263 6.72 -9.13 7.64
C ILE A 263 7.72 -8.59 6.62
N GLY A 264 7.28 -8.40 5.37
CA GLY A 264 8.09 -7.90 4.29
C GLY A 264 7.37 -8.00 2.95
N THR A 265 8.12 -7.73 1.89
CA THR A 265 7.61 -7.71 0.52
C THR A 265 8.53 -8.47 -0.42
N VAL A 266 7.96 -8.97 -1.50
CA VAL A 266 8.68 -9.67 -2.57
C VAL A 266 8.42 -8.97 -3.88
N GLN A 267 9.51 -8.75 -4.64
CA GLN A 267 9.42 -8.31 -6.02
C GLN A 267 9.42 -9.51 -6.96
N THR A 268 8.32 -9.74 -7.67
CA THR A 268 8.17 -10.81 -8.66
C THR A 268 8.41 -10.25 -10.06
N SER A 269 9.68 -10.09 -10.44
CA SER A 269 10.07 -9.42 -11.69
C SER A 269 10.23 -10.37 -12.90
N GLY A 270 9.96 -11.68 -12.75
CA GLY A 270 10.08 -12.68 -13.81
C GLY A 270 8.76 -13.31 -14.28
N ALA A 271 8.70 -13.76 -15.54
CA ALA A 271 7.57 -14.52 -16.08
C ALA A 271 7.38 -15.90 -15.38
N GLU A 272 8.42 -16.43 -14.74
CA GLU A 272 8.38 -17.66 -13.93
C GLU A 272 7.87 -17.41 -12.49
N ASP A 273 7.95 -16.17 -11.99
CA ASP A 273 7.55 -15.77 -10.62
C ASP A 273 6.07 -15.36 -10.50
N LYS A 274 5.31 -15.41 -11.60
CA LYS A 274 3.88 -15.09 -11.59
C LYS A 274 3.04 -16.16 -10.91
N ASN A 275 3.57 -17.37 -10.75
CA ASN A 275 2.91 -18.43 -10.01
C ASN A 275 3.37 -18.42 -8.54
N LEU A 276 2.59 -17.73 -7.71
CA LEU A 276 2.84 -17.62 -6.27
C LEU A 276 2.85 -18.98 -5.54
N GLU A 277 2.21 -20.02 -6.10
CA GLU A 277 2.25 -21.37 -5.52
C GLU A 277 3.66 -21.97 -5.53
N ASN A 278 4.50 -21.54 -6.48
CA ASN A 278 5.89 -21.99 -6.63
C ASN A 278 6.91 -21.00 -6.10
N LEU A 279 6.48 -19.86 -5.56
CA LEU A 279 7.38 -18.82 -5.05
C LEU A 279 8.28 -19.39 -3.94
N VAL A 280 9.58 -19.11 -4.03
CA VAL A 280 10.53 -19.42 -2.96
C VAL A 280 11.06 -18.10 -2.41
N LEU A 281 10.75 -17.82 -1.14
CA LEU A 281 11.26 -16.65 -0.44
C LEU A 281 12.76 -16.82 -0.18
N SER A 282 13.54 -15.82 -0.51
CA SER A 282 15.00 -15.81 -0.37
C SER A 282 15.51 -14.40 -0.15
N VAL A 283 16.75 -14.28 0.32
CA VAL A 283 17.43 -12.98 0.52
C VAL A 283 17.48 -12.12 -0.76
N ARG A 284 17.37 -12.73 -1.95
CA ARG A 284 17.43 -12.02 -3.23
C ARG A 284 16.13 -11.34 -3.61
N ASN A 285 14.99 -11.90 -3.21
CA ASN A 285 13.67 -11.43 -3.63
C ASN A 285 12.83 -10.89 -2.47
N PHE A 286 13.19 -11.18 -1.22
CA PHE A 286 12.48 -10.72 -0.03
C PHE A 286 13.15 -9.46 0.56
N LYS A 287 12.33 -8.45 0.84
CA LYS A 287 12.70 -7.23 1.54
C LYS A 287 11.94 -7.14 2.85
N GLU A 288 12.69 -7.10 3.95
CA GLU A 288 12.15 -7.03 5.30
C GLU A 288 11.39 -5.72 5.55
N ASN A 289 10.29 -5.82 6.29
CA ASN A 289 9.59 -4.66 6.84
C ASN A 289 10.16 -4.34 8.23
N LYS A 290 10.82 -3.19 8.37
CA LYS A 290 11.41 -2.76 9.66
C LYS A 290 10.37 -2.50 10.73
N ASP A 291 9.16 -2.12 10.35
CA ASP A 291 8.07 -1.82 11.29
C ASP A 291 7.48 -3.08 11.91
N PHE A 292 7.74 -4.26 11.34
CA PHE A 292 7.34 -5.54 11.91
C PHE A 292 8.22 -5.99 13.08
N PHE A 293 9.50 -5.59 13.14
CA PHE A 293 10.41 -6.01 14.21
C PHE A 293 9.95 -5.59 15.62
N PRO A 294 9.50 -4.33 15.85
CA PRO A 294 8.92 -3.95 17.14
C PRO A 294 7.75 -4.84 17.57
N VAL A 295 6.86 -5.19 16.63
CA VAL A 295 5.71 -6.07 16.88
C VAL A 295 6.18 -7.46 17.30
N LEU A 296 7.11 -8.03 16.53
CA LEU A 296 7.70 -9.35 16.80
C LEU A 296 8.38 -9.39 18.17
N HIS A 297 9.29 -8.46 18.46
CA HIS A 297 10.02 -8.46 19.73
C HIS A 297 9.12 -8.16 20.92
N LYS A 298 8.06 -7.36 20.75
CA LYS A 298 7.06 -7.16 21.81
C LYS A 298 6.32 -8.45 22.13
N ALA A 299 5.86 -9.19 21.11
CA ALA A 299 5.20 -10.47 21.31
C ALA A 299 6.10 -11.48 22.06
N PHE A 300 7.39 -11.55 21.69
CA PHE A 300 8.36 -12.40 22.37
C PHE A 300 8.67 -11.95 23.80
N PHE A 301 8.89 -10.66 24.01
CA PHE A 301 9.15 -10.11 25.35
C PHE A 301 8.01 -10.44 26.34
N GLU A 302 6.76 -10.42 25.89
CA GLU A 302 5.61 -10.67 26.74
C GLU A 302 5.32 -12.17 26.92
N ASN A 303 5.55 -13.00 25.90
CA ASN A 303 4.96 -14.36 25.85
C ASN A 303 5.95 -15.53 25.74
N VAL A 304 7.26 -15.30 25.49
CA VAL A 304 8.24 -16.39 25.30
C VAL A 304 8.30 -17.36 26.50
N TYR A 305 8.02 -16.84 27.70
CA TYR A 305 8.05 -17.57 28.97
C TYR A 305 6.96 -18.62 29.14
N ASP A 306 5.91 -18.53 28.33
CA ASP A 306 4.75 -19.41 28.38
C ASP A 306 4.78 -20.47 27.26
N ASP A 307 5.77 -20.41 26.37
CA ASP A 307 5.93 -21.36 25.29
C ASP A 307 6.59 -22.66 25.78
N GLN A 308 5.86 -23.77 25.67
CA GLN A 308 6.36 -25.08 26.12
C GLN A 308 7.67 -25.48 25.43
N THR A 309 7.87 -25.11 24.18
CA THR A 309 9.08 -25.47 23.42
C THR A 309 10.30 -24.84 24.07
N TYR A 310 10.24 -23.54 24.36
CA TYR A 310 11.34 -22.84 25.03
C TYR A 310 11.47 -23.21 26.50
N ILE A 311 10.38 -23.55 27.19
CA ILE A 311 10.43 -24.06 28.58
C ILE A 311 11.22 -25.38 28.65
N PHE A 312 11.00 -26.30 27.71
CA PHE A 312 11.77 -27.55 27.67
C PHE A 312 13.23 -27.31 27.31
N ASP A 313 13.52 -26.38 26.40
CA ASP A 313 14.89 -26.04 26.05
C ASP A 313 15.65 -25.42 27.23
N ALA A 314 14.98 -24.57 28.04
CA ALA A 314 15.56 -23.88 29.19
C ALA A 314 16.17 -24.84 30.22
N MET A 315 15.62 -26.05 30.37
CA MET A 315 16.15 -27.08 31.26
C MET A 315 17.61 -27.47 30.95
N ASN A 316 18.10 -27.17 29.74
CA ASN A 316 19.47 -27.44 29.30
C ASN A 316 20.44 -26.27 29.53
N TYR A 317 19.96 -25.12 30.02
CA TYR A 317 20.74 -23.89 30.19
C TYR A 317 20.70 -23.30 31.62
N PRO A 318 20.73 -24.09 32.72
CA PRO A 318 20.60 -23.54 34.06
C PRO A 318 21.71 -22.55 34.39
N GLY A 319 21.33 -21.38 34.92
CA GLY A 319 22.24 -20.29 35.29
C GLY A 319 22.94 -19.62 34.10
N SER A 320 22.32 -19.61 32.92
CA SER A 320 22.90 -19.04 31.70
C SER A 320 21.88 -18.30 30.85
N PHE A 321 22.34 -17.63 29.80
CA PHE A 321 21.48 -17.06 28.78
C PHE A 321 21.21 -18.09 27.68
N MET A 322 19.94 -18.41 27.47
CA MET A 322 19.45 -19.29 26.41
C MET A 322 19.10 -18.47 25.17
N ALA A 323 19.50 -18.96 23.99
CA ALA A 323 19.13 -18.37 22.71
C ALA A 323 17.70 -18.78 22.33
N ILE A 324 16.89 -17.81 21.91
CA ILE A 324 15.54 -18.01 21.40
C ILE A 324 15.61 -18.03 19.87
N GLY A 325 15.50 -19.22 19.27
CA GLY A 325 15.54 -19.41 17.82
C GLY A 325 14.17 -19.31 17.15
N ASP A 326 14.14 -19.00 15.86
CA ASP A 326 12.92 -18.87 15.05
C ASP A 326 12.72 -20.02 14.05
N TYR A 327 13.02 -21.25 14.48
CA TYR A 327 12.70 -22.54 13.84
C TYR A 327 12.91 -22.68 12.31
N LYS A 328 13.56 -21.73 11.62
CA LYS A 328 13.96 -21.86 10.20
C LYS A 328 14.85 -23.08 10.02
N VAL A 329 15.68 -23.32 11.03
CA VAL A 329 16.56 -24.47 11.14
C VAL A 329 16.11 -25.30 12.33
N VAL A 330 15.77 -26.57 12.07
CA VAL A 330 15.64 -27.58 13.12
C VAL A 330 17.05 -28.03 13.47
N LEU A 331 17.44 -27.85 14.73
CA LEU A 331 18.77 -28.25 15.20
C LEU A 331 18.86 -29.77 15.33
N ASP A 332 19.94 -30.35 14.82
CA ASP A 332 20.15 -31.81 14.84
C ASP A 332 20.42 -32.35 16.25
N TYR A 333 20.96 -31.50 17.14
CA TYR A 333 21.37 -31.87 18.48
C TYR A 333 20.93 -30.84 19.52
N MET A 334 20.52 -31.30 20.71
CA MET A 334 20.04 -30.43 21.80
C MET A 334 21.10 -29.45 22.33
N ASN A 335 22.39 -29.75 22.15
CA ASN A 335 23.48 -28.87 22.58
C ASN A 335 23.93 -27.89 21.48
N GLN A 336 23.35 -27.98 20.29
CA GLN A 336 23.63 -27.05 19.21
C GLN A 336 22.97 -25.71 19.51
N ARG A 337 23.62 -24.63 19.10
CA ARG A 337 23.05 -23.28 19.20
C ARG A 337 22.67 -22.80 17.81
N PRO A 338 21.53 -22.11 17.65
CA PRO A 338 21.23 -21.47 16.39
C PRO A 338 22.29 -20.42 16.07
N GLU A 339 22.49 -20.16 14.79
CA GLU A 339 23.32 -19.03 14.37
C GLU A 339 22.70 -17.70 14.84
N LEU A 340 23.52 -16.66 14.96
CA LEU A 340 23.04 -15.35 15.40
C LEU A 340 21.95 -14.79 14.48
N ALA A 341 22.04 -15.02 13.17
CA ALA A 341 21.00 -14.59 12.22
C ALA A 341 19.65 -15.32 12.40
N ASN A 342 19.65 -16.47 13.09
CA ASN A 342 18.48 -17.29 13.41
C ASN A 342 18.08 -17.19 14.90
N THR A 343 18.71 -16.29 15.64
CA THR A 343 18.42 -16.07 17.07
C THR A 343 17.64 -14.77 17.22
N LEU A 344 16.37 -14.85 17.59
CA LEU A 344 15.51 -13.68 17.84
C LEU A 344 16.01 -12.85 19.02
N GLY A 345 16.51 -13.52 20.05
CA GLY A 345 16.95 -12.89 21.28
C GLY A 345 17.45 -13.90 22.29
N PHE A 346 17.65 -13.44 23.51
CA PHE A 346 18.17 -14.24 24.61
C PHE A 346 17.28 -14.09 25.83
N VAL A 347 17.18 -15.15 26.61
CA VAL A 347 16.45 -15.17 27.88
C VAL A 347 17.38 -15.73 28.96
N HIS A 348 17.39 -15.11 30.13
CA HIS A 348 18.14 -15.60 31.27
C HIS A 348 17.37 -16.77 31.90
N VAL A 349 18.09 -17.84 32.22
CA VAL A 349 17.54 -19.04 32.83
C VAL A 349 18.19 -19.20 34.20
N ASP A 350 17.36 -19.37 35.22
CA ASP A 350 17.81 -19.53 36.60
C ASP A 350 18.52 -20.88 36.82
N PRO A 351 19.17 -21.11 37.98
CA PRO A 351 19.84 -22.38 38.29
C PRO A 351 18.90 -23.60 38.30
N GLU A 352 17.59 -23.38 38.45
CA GLU A 352 16.55 -24.41 38.44
C GLU A 352 16.09 -24.78 37.02
N GLY A 353 16.56 -24.06 36.00
CA GLY A 353 16.19 -24.28 34.60
C GLY A 353 14.91 -23.57 34.18
N VAL A 354 14.46 -22.57 34.93
CA VAL A 354 13.27 -21.76 34.65
C VAL A 354 13.69 -20.45 33.99
N MET A 355 12.99 -20.07 32.92
CA MET A 355 13.21 -18.79 32.25
C MET A 355 12.75 -17.62 33.14
N GLU A 356 13.61 -16.63 33.37
CA GLU A 356 13.30 -15.44 34.15
C GLU A 356 12.42 -14.46 33.35
N ARG A 357 11.19 -14.23 33.81
CA ARG A 357 10.25 -13.31 33.13
C ARG A 357 10.80 -11.89 33.03
N GLY A 358 10.65 -11.29 31.85
CA GLY A 358 11.11 -9.93 31.54
C GLY A 358 12.60 -9.81 31.23
N SER A 359 13.36 -10.91 31.28
CA SER A 359 14.78 -10.94 30.90
C SER A 359 15.04 -11.02 29.39
N TYR A 360 14.01 -10.95 28.54
CA TYR A 360 14.15 -11.15 27.10
C TYR A 360 14.91 -9.96 26.52
N GLU A 361 16.04 -10.24 25.88
CA GLU A 361 16.85 -9.26 25.18
C GLU A 361 16.86 -9.56 23.68
N LYS A 362 16.43 -8.60 22.87
CA LYS A 362 16.44 -8.73 21.41
C LYS A 362 17.87 -8.87 20.88
N ASN A 363 18.02 -9.63 19.80
CA ASN A 363 19.28 -9.71 19.06
C ASN A 363 19.21 -8.83 17.81
N ASP A 364 20.00 -7.75 17.77
CA ASP A 364 20.01 -6.80 16.64
C ASP A 364 20.60 -7.40 15.35
N MET A 365 21.24 -8.57 15.41
CA MET A 365 21.78 -9.28 14.23
C MET A 365 20.78 -10.25 13.59
N TYR A 366 19.58 -10.37 14.15
CA TYR A 366 18.53 -11.25 13.65
C TYR A 366 17.98 -10.76 12.30
N THR A 367 17.69 -11.70 11.39
CA THR A 367 17.03 -11.40 10.11
C THR A 367 15.80 -12.29 9.92
N LEU A 368 14.75 -11.71 9.35
CA LEU A 368 13.50 -12.42 9.02
C LEU A 368 13.72 -13.39 7.87
N CYS A 369 14.62 -13.09 6.93
CA CYS A 369 15.00 -13.98 5.84
C CYS A 369 16.52 -14.10 5.72
N ASN A 370 17.03 -15.33 5.57
CA ASN A 370 18.44 -15.59 5.26
C ASN A 370 18.57 -16.83 4.37
N ILE A 371 19.76 -17.43 4.32
CA ILE A 371 20.03 -18.63 3.52
C ILE A 371 19.26 -19.86 3.99
N ASP A 372 18.82 -19.87 5.26
CA ASP A 372 18.09 -20.99 5.87
C ASP A 372 16.58 -20.90 5.64
N GLY A 373 16.08 -19.71 5.27
CA GLY A 373 14.67 -19.52 4.90
C GLY A 373 14.10 -18.21 5.44
N ILE A 374 12.77 -18.21 5.55
CA ILE A 374 11.97 -17.13 6.12
C ILE A 374 11.55 -17.52 7.56
N VAL A 375 11.33 -16.52 8.42
CA VAL A 375 10.99 -16.69 9.83
C VAL A 375 9.87 -17.71 10.07
N THR A 376 10.10 -18.63 11.01
CA THR A 376 9.13 -19.65 11.43
C THR A 376 8.96 -19.62 12.93
N LEU A 377 7.74 -19.62 13.45
CA LEU A 377 7.52 -19.52 14.89
C LEU A 377 7.03 -20.84 15.46
N SER A 378 7.18 -21.06 16.76
CA SER A 378 6.39 -22.10 17.42
C SER A 378 4.90 -21.79 17.26
N GLU A 379 4.05 -22.80 17.33
CA GLU A 379 2.60 -22.62 17.18
C GLU A 379 2.05 -21.60 18.18
N ASN A 380 2.43 -21.71 19.45
CA ASN A 380 2.02 -20.76 20.47
C ASN A 380 2.57 -19.35 20.19
N MET A 381 3.84 -19.16 19.82
CA MET A 381 4.34 -17.82 19.50
C MET A 381 3.66 -17.21 18.26
N ASN A 382 3.33 -18.02 17.26
CA ASN A 382 2.55 -17.57 16.10
C ASN A 382 1.16 -17.09 16.53
N GLU A 383 0.46 -17.85 17.36
CA GLU A 383 -0.85 -17.46 17.91
C GLU A 383 -0.79 -16.17 18.75
N GLN A 384 0.26 -16.01 19.56
CA GLN A 384 0.42 -14.78 20.34
C GLN A 384 0.74 -13.60 19.43
N LEU A 385 1.63 -13.77 18.45
CA LEU A 385 2.00 -12.72 17.49
C LEU A 385 0.77 -12.17 16.74
N GLN A 386 -0.16 -13.04 16.33
CA GLN A 386 -1.38 -12.64 15.64
C GLN A 386 -2.26 -11.66 16.44
N LYS A 387 -2.11 -11.58 17.77
CA LYS A 387 -2.85 -10.62 18.61
C LYS A 387 -2.25 -9.21 18.59
N TYR A 388 -1.01 -9.06 18.14
CA TYR A 388 -0.31 -7.77 18.02
C TYR A 388 -0.31 -7.22 16.60
N LEU A 389 -0.76 -8.03 15.63
CA LEU A 389 -1.03 -7.62 14.26
C LEU A 389 -2.43 -7.03 14.20
#